data_AF-A0A9E0MJU2-F1
#
_entry.id   AF-A0A9E0MJU2-F1
#
_cell.length_a   1.000
_cell.length_b   1.000
_cell.length_c   1.000
_cell.angle_alpha   90.00
_cell.angle_beta   90.00
_cell.angle_gamma   90.00
#
_symmetry.space_group_name_H-M   'P 1'
#
loop_
_entity.id
_entity.type
_entity.pdbx_description
1 polymer ?
#
loop_
_entity_poly.entity_id
_entity_poly.type
_entity_poly.pdbx_seq_one_letter_code
_entity_poly.pdbx_strand_id
1 'polypeptide(L)'
;MRLSLVAALAAVVVPVAGCGDNLKVVELVDAARVDAPMIDATEIDAQPIDAAIDAVPPDASCPARAPGQVGGPCTSDAQCDSAVGAADGFCLRGDQGAIIWPAQGYCVNRTDAIGAPPCTSDAQCGTGNLCATINDPLGAYNACLPACGTDPCVCPDGQACATSFFNAPLANGDRACLPGNPTAVDGAACTEFAQCAVDSQCLNEPFEYPGGQCSRVSCTIGNDATCAGGHCVNLADITSGFNTGTTCVDTCTTDGDCRQADGFKCVTGPGAVGRYCRHPQAGDPCVIDTDCGDPVLWACTGALPGGACTVRQPCPTPGNSQGCPAFGSACWDGATPAATNLCVDRCGGPIDTQGGCRTGLVCRDIDPRMGATQVTLGCVP
;
A
#
# COMPACT_ATOMS: atom_id res chain seq x y z
N MET A 1 -20.40 37.49 -32.73
CA MET A 1 -19.35 38.51 -32.55
C MET A 1 -18.09 37.77 -32.10
N ARG A 2 -17.11 37.63 -32.99
CA ARG A 2 -15.86 36.89 -32.73
C ARG A 2 -14.83 37.89 -32.20
N LEU A 3 -14.35 37.71 -30.96
CA LEU A 3 -13.22 38.45 -30.43
C LEU A 3 -11.99 37.52 -30.49
N SER A 4 -11.04 37.86 -31.36
CA SER A 4 -9.74 37.19 -31.46
C SER A 4 -8.78 37.90 -30.51
N LEU A 5 -8.17 37.15 -29.59
CA LEU A 5 -7.07 37.65 -28.76
C LEU A 5 -5.78 36.97 -29.25
N VAL A 6 -4.92 37.75 -29.89
CA VAL A 6 -3.57 37.35 -30.30
C VAL A 6 -2.62 37.82 -29.20
N ALA A 7 -1.99 36.88 -28.49
CA ALA A 7 -0.90 37.16 -27.56
C ALA A 7 0.39 36.60 -28.14
N ALA A 8 1.30 37.51 -28.51
CA ALA A 8 2.66 37.21 -28.95
C ALA A 8 3.53 36.97 -27.71
N LEU A 9 4.12 35.78 -27.59
CA LEU A 9 5.17 35.50 -26.62
C LEU A 9 6.53 35.61 -27.29
N ALA A 10 7.35 36.55 -26.81
CA ALA A 10 8.72 36.76 -27.25
C ALA A 10 9.65 35.68 -26.65
N ALA A 11 10.40 35.01 -27.51
CA ALA A 11 11.45 34.08 -27.10
C ALA A 11 12.70 34.86 -26.66
N VAL A 12 13.10 34.68 -25.40
CA VAL A 12 14.41 35.13 -24.89
C VAL A 12 15.39 33.97 -25.05
N VAL A 13 16.35 34.14 -25.96
CA VAL A 13 17.49 33.23 -26.14
C VAL A 13 18.58 33.65 -25.15
N VAL A 14 18.95 32.75 -24.24
CA VAL A 14 20.16 32.88 -23.40
C VAL A 14 21.18 31.84 -23.87
N PRO A 15 22.38 32.24 -24.32
CA PRO A 15 23.46 31.30 -24.55
C PRO A 15 24.20 31.03 -23.25
N VAL A 16 24.18 29.79 -22.76
CA VAL A 16 25.11 29.34 -21.72
C VAL A 16 26.19 28.48 -22.38
N ALA A 17 27.32 29.12 -22.65
CA ALA A 17 28.60 28.45 -22.86
C ALA A 17 29.26 28.24 -21.51
N GLY A 18 29.74 27.02 -21.25
CA GLY A 18 30.47 26.69 -20.04
C GLY A 18 31.01 25.27 -20.07
N CYS A 19 32.13 25.07 -20.77
CA CYS A 19 33.00 23.92 -20.61
C CYS A 19 33.52 23.87 -19.16
N GLY A 20 33.56 22.68 -18.57
CA GLY A 20 34.11 22.47 -17.23
C GLY A 20 34.33 20.99 -16.95
N ASP A 21 35.39 20.44 -17.56
CA ASP A 21 36.04 19.21 -17.10
C ASP A 21 36.35 19.31 -15.61
N ASN A 22 35.84 18.35 -14.83
CA ASN A 22 36.35 18.09 -13.49
C ASN A 22 36.68 16.61 -13.37
N LEU A 23 37.86 16.29 -13.89
CA LEU A 23 38.68 15.16 -13.48
C LEU A 23 38.87 15.25 -11.95
N LYS A 24 38.29 14.32 -11.19
CA LYS A 24 38.73 14.11 -9.81
C LYS A 24 39.71 12.95 -9.75
N VAL A 25 40.89 13.35 -9.28
CA VAL A 25 42.08 12.61 -8.95
C VAL A 25 41.74 11.42 -8.05
N VAL A 26 42.25 10.26 -8.46
CA VAL A 26 42.40 9.05 -7.65
C VAL A 26 43.41 9.37 -6.54
N GLU A 27 42.93 9.61 -5.32
CA GLU A 27 43.75 9.43 -4.12
C GLU A 27 43.54 8.01 -3.60
N LEU A 28 44.57 7.18 -3.84
CA LEU A 28 44.79 5.93 -3.13
C LEU A 28 45.05 6.25 -1.66
N VAL A 29 44.00 6.19 -0.83
CA VAL A 29 44.14 6.09 0.62
C VAL A 29 44.45 4.63 0.93
N ASP A 30 45.71 4.37 1.22
CA ASP A 30 46.17 3.14 1.88
C ASP A 30 45.56 3.11 3.29
N ALA A 31 44.39 2.48 3.41
CA ALA A 31 43.83 2.14 4.70
C ALA A 31 44.68 0.99 5.27
N ALA A 32 45.57 1.36 6.19
CA ALA A 32 46.27 0.42 7.04
C ALA A 32 45.25 -0.58 7.63
N ARG A 33 45.42 -1.83 7.23
CA ARG A 33 44.73 -3.00 7.76
C ARG A 33 45.07 -3.11 9.25
N VAL A 34 44.23 -2.51 10.10
CA VAL A 34 44.24 -2.79 11.53
C VAL A 34 43.49 -4.10 11.71
N ASP A 35 44.23 -5.14 12.07
CA ASP A 35 43.67 -6.41 12.53
C ASP A 35 42.81 -6.12 13.77
N ALA A 36 41.51 -5.98 13.55
CA ALA A 36 40.54 -5.99 14.64
C ALA A 36 40.60 -7.39 15.28
N PRO A 37 40.73 -7.50 16.62
CA PRO A 37 40.69 -8.79 17.28
C PRO A 37 39.36 -9.47 16.94
N MET A 38 39.44 -10.74 16.53
CA MET A 38 38.29 -11.64 16.48
C MET A 38 37.61 -11.60 17.85
N ILE A 39 36.54 -10.84 17.97
CA ILE A 39 35.60 -11.01 19.07
C ILE A 39 34.87 -12.30 18.73
N ASP A 40 35.22 -13.33 19.48
CA ASP A 40 34.48 -14.57 19.60
C ASP A 40 33.07 -14.19 20.05
N ALA A 41 32.16 -14.03 19.07
CA ALA A 41 30.76 -13.86 19.33
C ALA A 41 30.26 -15.19 19.88
N THR A 42 30.39 -15.33 21.20
CA THR A 42 29.69 -16.36 21.96
C THR A 42 28.27 -16.38 21.45
N GLU A 43 27.89 -17.54 20.91
CA GLU A 43 26.54 -18.01 20.60
C GLU A 43 25.54 -17.33 21.54
N ILE A 44 24.97 -16.20 21.10
CA ILE A 44 23.77 -15.67 21.72
C ILE A 44 22.70 -16.60 21.18
N ASP A 45 22.45 -17.64 21.96
CA ASP A 45 21.29 -18.50 21.87
C ASP A 45 20.08 -17.55 21.89
N ALA A 46 19.61 -17.22 20.69
CA ALA A 46 18.44 -16.39 20.49
C ALA A 46 17.28 -17.21 21.01
N GLN A 47 16.95 -17.01 22.29
CA GLN A 47 15.69 -17.47 22.81
C GLN A 47 14.60 -16.98 21.84
N PRO A 48 13.61 -17.81 21.49
CA PRO A 48 12.49 -17.35 20.70
C PRO A 48 11.97 -16.08 21.35
N ILE A 49 11.80 -15.03 20.55
CA ILE A 49 11.10 -13.81 20.96
C ILE A 49 9.62 -14.21 21.10
N ASP A 50 9.33 -15.02 22.10
CA ASP A 50 8.03 -15.19 22.73
C ASP A 50 7.90 -14.09 23.80
N ALA A 51 8.33 -12.88 23.48
CA ALA A 51 7.91 -11.71 24.22
C ALA A 51 6.43 -11.51 23.88
N ALA A 52 5.60 -12.29 24.58
CA ALA A 52 4.21 -11.97 24.79
C ALA A 52 4.16 -10.50 25.16
N ILE A 53 3.74 -9.69 24.19
CA ILE A 53 3.24 -8.34 24.38
C ILE A 53 2.37 -8.41 25.63
N ASP A 54 2.76 -7.69 26.68
CA ASP A 54 1.99 -7.57 27.91
C ASP A 54 0.54 -7.36 27.49
N ALA A 55 -0.27 -8.40 27.69
CA ALA A 55 -1.65 -8.41 27.25
C ALA A 55 -2.30 -7.19 27.90
N VAL A 56 -2.62 -6.20 27.07
CA VAL A 56 -3.54 -5.13 27.45
C VAL A 56 -4.69 -5.83 28.16
N PRO A 57 -5.06 -5.41 29.39
CA PRO A 57 -6.13 -6.05 30.15
C PRO A 57 -7.28 -6.33 29.19
N PRO A 58 -7.83 -7.56 29.15
CA PRO A 58 -8.80 -7.97 28.14
C PRO A 58 -9.81 -6.85 28.00
N ASP A 59 -9.80 -6.21 26.82
CA ASP A 59 -10.56 -4.99 26.56
C ASP A 59 -11.95 -5.19 27.13
N ALA A 60 -12.38 -4.26 27.99
CA ALA A 60 -13.72 -4.32 28.53
C ALA A 60 -14.67 -4.47 27.35
N SER A 61 -15.37 -5.61 27.25
CA SER A 61 -16.22 -5.91 26.09
C SER A 61 -17.19 -4.75 25.90
N CYS A 62 -17.08 -4.06 24.77
CA CYS A 62 -17.85 -2.86 24.51
C CYS A 62 -19.09 -3.23 23.72
N PRO A 63 -20.31 -2.96 24.23
CA PRO A 63 -21.52 -3.41 23.58
C PRO A 63 -21.53 -3.05 22.10
N ALA A 64 -21.63 -4.09 21.26
CA ALA A 64 -21.76 -3.92 19.82
C ALA A 64 -22.98 -3.02 19.51
N ARG A 65 -22.83 -2.16 18.49
CA ARG A 65 -23.92 -1.31 17.98
C ARG A 65 -25.06 -2.20 17.47
N ALA A 66 -26.30 -1.80 17.74
CA ALA A 66 -27.45 -2.56 17.26
C ALA A 66 -27.58 -2.46 15.72
N PRO A 67 -28.20 -3.45 15.05
CA PRO A 67 -28.43 -3.38 13.60
C PRO A 67 -29.15 -2.09 13.18
N GLY A 68 -28.67 -1.47 12.10
CA GLY A 68 -29.20 -0.20 11.57
C GLY A 68 -28.73 1.07 12.28
N GLN A 69 -28.04 0.97 13.42
CA GLN A 69 -27.40 2.14 14.03
C GLN A 69 -26.13 2.51 13.29
N VAL A 70 -25.71 3.78 13.33
CA VAL A 70 -24.39 4.21 12.83
C VAL A 70 -23.30 3.36 13.48
N GLY A 71 -22.46 2.74 12.64
CA GLY A 71 -21.44 1.75 13.00
C GLY A 71 -21.94 0.34 13.29
N GLY A 72 -23.24 0.09 13.26
CA GLY A 72 -23.84 -1.23 13.44
C GLY A 72 -23.88 -2.05 12.15
N PRO A 73 -24.19 -3.36 12.26
CA PRO A 73 -24.39 -4.21 11.10
C PRO A 73 -25.66 -3.84 10.33
N CYS A 74 -25.69 -4.19 9.05
CA CYS A 74 -26.80 -3.89 8.15
C CYS A 74 -26.85 -4.84 6.95
N THR A 75 -28.04 -4.93 6.35
CA THR A 75 -28.28 -5.72 5.14
C THR A 75 -28.81 -4.90 3.98
N SER A 76 -29.20 -3.64 4.20
CA SER A 76 -29.65 -2.69 3.18
C SER A 76 -29.48 -1.25 3.63
N ASP A 77 -29.32 -0.33 2.67
CA ASP A 77 -29.15 1.12 2.91
C ASP A 77 -30.24 1.73 3.79
N ALA A 78 -31.50 1.38 3.52
CA ALA A 78 -32.66 1.87 4.28
C ALA A 78 -32.64 1.51 5.79
N GLN A 79 -31.84 0.53 6.21
CA GLN A 79 -31.67 0.22 7.63
C GLN A 79 -30.78 1.24 8.34
N CYS A 80 -29.90 1.92 7.59
CA CYS A 80 -28.94 2.89 8.11
C CYS A 80 -29.49 4.32 8.07
N ASP A 81 -30.68 4.54 7.50
CA ASP A 81 -31.30 5.86 7.43
C ASP A 81 -31.39 6.51 8.81
N SER A 82 -31.09 7.81 8.89
CA SER A 82 -31.19 8.58 10.14
C SER A 82 -32.62 8.69 10.66
N ALA A 83 -33.60 8.52 9.78
CA ALA A 83 -35.01 8.29 10.08
C ALA A 83 -35.64 7.42 9.00
N VAL A 84 -36.68 6.64 9.33
CA VAL A 84 -37.36 5.77 8.35
C VAL A 84 -37.74 6.53 7.07
N GLY A 85 -37.15 6.15 5.94
CA GLY A 85 -37.43 6.75 4.63
C GLY A 85 -36.69 8.06 4.35
N ALA A 86 -35.69 8.41 5.15
CA ALA A 86 -34.84 9.57 4.89
C ALA A 86 -33.95 9.37 3.65
N ALA A 87 -33.68 8.12 3.25
CA ALA A 87 -32.81 7.77 2.13
C ALA A 87 -31.44 8.45 2.23
N ASP A 88 -30.92 8.52 3.45
CA ASP A 88 -29.61 9.12 3.78
C ASP A 88 -28.65 8.11 4.42
N GLY A 89 -29.07 6.85 4.55
CA GLY A 89 -28.25 5.74 5.03
C GLY A 89 -27.55 4.99 3.90
N PHE A 90 -26.34 4.49 4.19
CA PHE A 90 -25.60 3.59 3.33
C PHE A 90 -25.13 2.38 4.14
N CYS A 91 -25.40 1.20 3.60
CA CYS A 91 -24.94 -0.05 4.17
C CYS A 91 -23.68 -0.51 3.43
N LEU A 92 -22.51 -0.21 4.01
CA LEU A 92 -21.22 -0.57 3.41
C LEU A 92 -20.94 -2.05 3.68
N ARG A 93 -20.98 -2.89 2.63
CA ARG A 93 -20.87 -4.35 2.75
C ARG A 93 -20.16 -4.96 1.54
N GLY A 94 -19.29 -5.93 1.82
CA GLY A 94 -18.56 -6.68 0.79
C GLY A 94 -17.67 -5.77 -0.04
N ASP A 95 -17.44 -6.16 -1.28
CA ASP A 95 -16.57 -5.42 -2.20
C ASP A 95 -17.24 -4.11 -2.64
N GLN A 96 -16.65 -2.99 -2.24
CA GLN A 96 -17.04 -1.64 -2.65
C GLN A 96 -15.80 -0.92 -3.21
N GLY A 97 -15.61 -1.03 -4.52
CA GLY A 97 -14.39 -0.52 -5.17
C GLY A 97 -13.16 -1.31 -4.71
N ALA A 98 -12.18 -0.60 -4.13
CA ALA A 98 -10.95 -1.21 -3.61
C ALA A 98 -11.04 -1.65 -2.13
N ILE A 99 -12.21 -1.47 -1.49
CA ILE A 99 -12.40 -1.72 -0.07
C ILE A 99 -13.35 -2.90 0.12
N ILE A 100 -12.92 -3.88 0.90
CA ILE A 100 -13.73 -5.04 1.28
C ILE A 100 -14.31 -4.80 2.67
N TRP A 101 -15.59 -4.42 2.73
CA TRP A 101 -16.30 -4.19 3.98
C TRP A 101 -16.80 -5.49 4.61
N PRO A 102 -16.98 -5.53 5.95
CA PRO A 102 -17.48 -6.72 6.63
C PRO A 102 -18.77 -7.24 6.00
N ALA A 103 -18.89 -8.57 5.89
CA ALA A 103 -20.05 -9.22 5.27
C ALA A 103 -21.37 -8.92 6.00
N GLN A 104 -21.32 -8.66 7.31
CA GLN A 104 -22.46 -8.22 8.11
C GLN A 104 -22.88 -6.77 7.87
N GLY A 105 -22.14 -6.03 7.05
CA GLY A 105 -22.36 -4.61 6.74
C GLY A 105 -21.87 -3.66 7.83
N TYR A 106 -21.73 -2.39 7.45
CA TYR A 106 -21.38 -1.29 8.32
C TYR A 106 -22.22 -0.07 7.96
N CYS A 107 -23.09 0.36 8.88
CA CYS A 107 -23.97 1.50 8.65
C CYS A 107 -23.23 2.83 8.77
N VAL A 108 -23.34 3.64 7.72
CA VAL A 108 -23.05 5.07 7.75
C VAL A 108 -24.30 5.83 7.30
N ASN A 109 -24.44 7.09 7.69
CA ASN A 109 -25.52 7.93 7.18
C ASN A 109 -25.10 9.39 7.01
N ARG A 110 -25.99 10.16 6.39
CA ARG A 110 -25.77 11.57 6.01
C ARG A 110 -24.48 11.74 5.23
N THR A 111 -24.23 10.81 4.31
CA THR A 111 -23.19 11.00 3.32
C THR A 111 -23.69 12.02 2.28
N ASP A 112 -22.76 12.64 1.58
CA ASP A 112 -23.04 13.54 0.46
C ASP A 112 -23.66 12.83 -0.77
N ALA A 113 -23.84 11.52 -0.69
CA ALA A 113 -24.34 10.71 -1.78
C ALA A 113 -25.84 10.92 -2.01
N ILE A 114 -26.14 11.57 -3.14
CA ILE A 114 -27.44 11.64 -3.85
C ILE A 114 -28.65 12.01 -2.98
N GLY A 115 -28.71 13.28 -2.57
CA GLY A 115 -29.96 13.95 -2.20
C GLY A 115 -30.12 14.31 -0.72
N ALA A 116 -29.29 13.75 0.16
CA ALA A 116 -29.21 14.18 1.55
C ALA A 116 -28.12 15.26 1.71
N PRO A 117 -28.35 16.31 2.52
CA PRO A 117 -27.27 17.22 2.88
C PRO A 117 -26.25 16.47 3.73
N PRO A 118 -24.93 16.59 3.44
CA PRO A 118 -23.91 15.99 4.27
C PRO A 118 -24.01 16.51 5.70
N CYS A 119 -23.56 15.72 6.67
CA CYS A 119 -23.37 16.26 8.00
C CYS A 119 -22.35 17.42 7.96
N THR A 120 -22.52 18.40 8.85
CA THR A 120 -21.66 19.57 9.05
C THR A 120 -21.29 19.78 10.51
N SER A 121 -21.84 18.96 11.42
CA SER A 121 -21.52 18.97 12.85
C SER A 121 -21.93 17.65 13.50
N ASP A 122 -21.25 17.28 14.59
CA ASP A 122 -21.52 16.05 15.36
C ASP A 122 -22.96 16.00 15.89
N ALA A 123 -23.55 17.15 16.20
CA ALA A 123 -24.93 17.24 16.68
C ALA A 123 -25.95 16.64 15.69
N GLN A 124 -25.66 16.61 14.39
CA GLN A 124 -26.52 16.01 13.37
C GLN A 124 -26.41 14.49 13.30
N CYS A 125 -25.33 13.92 13.82
CA CYS A 125 -25.07 12.49 13.82
C CYS A 125 -25.67 11.76 15.02
N GLY A 126 -26.18 12.51 16.01
CA GLY A 126 -26.72 11.96 17.24
C GLY A 126 -25.64 11.59 18.26
N THR A 127 -26.07 11.28 19.49
CA THR A 127 -25.17 11.00 20.61
C THR A 127 -24.23 9.82 20.31
N GLY A 128 -22.94 10.01 20.58
CA GLY A 128 -21.91 8.98 20.40
C GLY A 128 -21.44 8.82 18.96
N ASN A 129 -21.81 9.74 18.07
CA ASN A 129 -21.33 9.81 16.69
C ASN A 129 -20.70 11.18 16.42
N LEU A 130 -19.78 11.24 15.48
CA LEU A 130 -19.23 12.49 14.95
C LEU A 130 -19.55 12.64 13.46
N CYS A 131 -19.45 13.86 12.97
CA CYS A 131 -19.42 14.12 11.54
C CYS A 131 -17.97 14.11 11.05
N ALA A 132 -17.53 12.99 10.48
CA ALA A 132 -16.16 12.83 10.00
C ALA A 132 -16.06 13.23 8.52
N THR A 133 -15.02 13.99 8.18
CA THR A 133 -14.63 14.24 6.78
C THR A 133 -13.60 13.21 6.35
N ILE A 134 -13.93 12.42 5.32
CA ILE A 134 -13.06 11.42 4.70
C ILE A 134 -12.50 12.02 3.40
N ASN A 135 -11.19 12.16 3.32
CA ASN A 135 -10.49 12.73 2.16
C ASN A 135 -10.23 11.68 1.06
N ASP A 136 -11.29 11.19 0.41
CA ASP A 136 -11.15 10.20 -0.67
C ASP A 136 -10.49 10.80 -1.93
N PRO A 137 -9.71 10.04 -2.71
CA PRO A 137 -9.13 10.51 -3.97
C PRO A 137 -10.13 11.08 -4.99
N LEU A 138 -11.40 10.68 -4.92
CA LEU A 138 -12.48 11.18 -5.78
C LEU A 138 -13.11 12.48 -5.25
N GLY A 139 -12.79 12.88 -4.02
CA GLY A 139 -13.31 14.07 -3.35
C GLY A 139 -13.55 13.83 -1.87
N ALA A 140 -13.34 14.86 -1.06
CA ALA A 140 -13.67 14.80 0.35
C ALA A 140 -15.19 14.75 0.54
N TYR A 141 -15.66 13.82 1.38
CA TYR A 141 -17.06 13.71 1.77
C TYR A 141 -17.20 13.63 3.29
N ASN A 142 -18.37 14.01 3.79
CA ASN A 142 -18.68 13.88 5.22
C ASN A 142 -19.59 12.68 5.44
N ALA A 143 -19.39 11.96 6.54
CA ALA A 143 -20.27 10.88 6.97
C ALA A 143 -20.40 10.90 8.49
N CYS A 144 -21.58 10.53 8.98
CA CYS A 144 -21.74 10.25 10.39
C CYS A 144 -21.12 8.89 10.72
N LEU A 145 -20.13 8.90 11.61
CA LEU A 145 -19.44 7.70 12.10
C LEU A 145 -19.51 7.64 13.63
N PRO A 146 -19.39 6.46 14.25
CA PRO A 146 -19.25 6.37 15.70
C PRO A 146 -18.02 7.15 16.15
N ALA A 147 -18.18 7.97 17.19
CA ALA A 147 -17.07 8.70 17.76
C ALA A 147 -16.14 7.78 18.54
N CYS A 148 -14.84 7.92 18.31
CA CYS A 148 -13.85 7.36 19.20
C CYS A 148 -13.79 8.24 20.45
N GLY A 149 -14.41 7.78 21.53
CA GLY A 149 -14.43 8.49 22.81
C GLY A 149 -13.10 8.36 23.56
N THR A 150 -12.98 9.07 24.68
CA THR A 150 -11.93 8.83 25.69
C THR A 150 -12.34 7.82 26.76
N ASP A 151 -13.56 7.28 26.64
CA ASP A 151 -14.10 6.31 27.58
C ASP A 151 -13.38 4.97 27.46
N PRO A 152 -13.36 4.14 28.53
CA PRO A 152 -12.77 2.80 28.48
C PRO A 152 -13.39 1.90 27.40
N CYS A 153 -14.60 2.26 26.94
CA CYS A 153 -15.16 1.76 25.68
C CYS A 153 -14.94 2.75 24.54
N VAL A 154 -13.70 2.78 24.05
CA VAL A 154 -13.27 3.66 22.98
C VAL A 154 -14.07 3.39 21.70
N CYS A 155 -14.29 2.10 21.39
CA CYS A 155 -15.08 1.65 20.25
C CYS A 155 -15.92 0.40 20.58
N PRO A 156 -17.05 0.18 19.89
CA PRO A 156 -17.83 -1.06 19.99
C PRO A 156 -17.00 -2.29 19.59
N ASP A 157 -17.35 -3.47 20.10
CA ASP A 157 -16.71 -4.73 19.73
C ASP A 157 -16.65 -4.91 18.19
N GLY A 158 -15.47 -5.29 17.68
CA GLY A 158 -15.20 -5.43 16.23
C GLY A 158 -14.86 -4.12 15.51
N GLN A 159 -14.65 -3.04 16.26
CA GLN A 159 -14.19 -1.76 15.72
C GLN A 159 -12.96 -1.26 16.46
N ALA A 160 -12.20 -0.41 15.78
CA ALA A 160 -11.00 0.20 16.30
C ALA A 160 -11.02 1.71 16.02
N CYS A 161 -10.40 2.48 16.93
CA CYS A 161 -10.37 3.93 16.86
C CYS A 161 -9.36 4.41 15.81
N ALA A 162 -9.84 4.74 14.61
CA ALA A 162 -9.00 5.15 13.50
C ALA A 162 -8.86 6.67 13.40
N THR A 163 -7.70 7.12 12.97
CA THR A 163 -7.39 8.52 12.59
C THR A 163 -7.38 8.72 11.08
N SER A 164 -7.45 7.63 10.33
CA SER A 164 -7.45 7.61 8.87
C SER A 164 -8.36 6.49 8.35
N PHE A 165 -8.83 6.65 7.12
CA PHE A 165 -9.56 5.62 6.40
C PHE A 165 -9.00 5.52 4.98
N PHE A 166 -8.54 4.34 4.59
CA PHE A 166 -8.00 4.08 3.24
C PHE A 166 -6.93 5.10 2.81
N ASN A 167 -5.97 5.35 3.70
CA ASN A 167 -4.86 6.31 3.52
C ASN A 167 -5.27 7.79 3.46
N ALA A 168 -6.56 8.07 3.64
CA ALA A 168 -7.07 9.42 3.81
C ALA A 168 -7.14 9.74 5.31
N PRO A 169 -6.43 10.78 5.81
CA PRO A 169 -6.62 11.23 7.18
C PRO A 169 -8.07 11.71 7.34
N LEU A 170 -8.68 11.38 8.47
CA LEU A 170 -9.89 12.05 8.90
C LEU A 170 -9.54 13.52 9.16
N ALA A 171 -10.33 14.45 8.63
CA ALA A 171 -10.00 15.87 8.77
C ALA A 171 -10.00 16.31 10.25
N ASN A 172 -9.39 17.47 10.54
CA ASN A 172 -9.38 18.10 11.86
C ASN A 172 -8.75 17.27 13.01
N GLY A 173 -8.08 16.15 12.70
CA GLY A 173 -7.56 15.23 13.70
C GLY A 173 -8.66 14.39 14.36
N ASP A 174 -9.82 14.28 13.70
CA ASP A 174 -10.96 13.50 14.14
C ASP A 174 -10.58 12.01 14.29
N ARG A 175 -11.29 11.34 15.19
CA ARG A 175 -11.14 9.90 15.42
C ARG A 175 -12.50 9.24 15.39
N ALA A 176 -12.66 8.27 14.51
CA ALA A 176 -13.88 7.51 14.36
C ALA A 176 -13.63 6.04 14.67
N CYS A 177 -14.63 5.36 15.22
CA CYS A 177 -14.58 3.90 15.23
C CYS A 177 -14.92 3.40 13.84
N LEU A 178 -14.03 2.58 13.30
CA LEU A 178 -14.21 1.88 12.03
C LEU A 178 -14.01 0.39 12.28
N PRO A 179 -14.54 -0.50 11.43
CA PRO A 179 -14.24 -1.92 11.54
C PRO A 179 -12.73 -2.14 11.61
N GLY A 180 -12.28 -2.95 12.56
CA GLY A 180 -10.86 -3.13 12.83
C GLY A 180 -10.61 -4.05 14.00
N ASN A 181 -9.42 -4.61 14.05
CA ASN A 181 -8.97 -5.49 15.12
C ASN A 181 -7.77 -4.85 15.84
N PRO A 182 -7.94 -4.29 17.04
CA PRO A 182 -6.85 -3.62 17.76
C PRO A 182 -5.71 -4.56 18.16
N THR A 183 -5.94 -5.88 18.11
CA THR A 183 -4.92 -6.91 18.40
C THR A 183 -4.20 -7.43 17.17
N ALA A 184 -4.65 -7.06 15.97
CA ALA A 184 -3.95 -7.44 14.75
C ALA A 184 -2.63 -6.69 14.65
N VAL A 185 -1.68 -7.32 13.95
CA VAL A 185 -0.38 -6.74 13.66
C VAL A 185 -0.26 -6.46 12.17
N ASP A 186 0.52 -5.44 11.82
CA ASP A 186 0.92 -5.24 10.43
C ASP A 186 1.68 -6.48 9.94
N GLY A 187 1.43 -6.90 8.70
CA GLY A 187 1.97 -8.12 8.09
C GLY A 187 1.07 -9.36 8.21
N ALA A 188 0.13 -9.37 9.16
CA ALA A 188 -0.82 -10.46 9.34
C ALA A 188 -1.69 -10.71 8.09
N ALA A 189 -2.06 -11.97 7.85
CA ALA A 189 -2.99 -12.32 6.78
C ALA A 189 -4.38 -11.71 7.02
N CYS A 190 -5.07 -11.35 5.96
CA CYS A 190 -6.39 -10.75 6.04
C CYS A 190 -7.21 -10.97 4.78
N THR A 191 -8.52 -10.96 4.92
CA THR A 191 -9.47 -11.00 3.80
C THR A 191 -10.26 -9.70 3.67
N GLU A 192 -10.30 -8.91 4.74
CA GLU A 192 -11.04 -7.65 4.84
C GLU A 192 -10.32 -6.70 5.78
N PHE A 193 -10.54 -5.39 5.65
CA PHE A 193 -9.81 -4.40 6.46
C PHE A 193 -10.12 -4.49 7.96
N ALA A 194 -11.30 -5.02 8.33
CA ALA A 194 -11.71 -5.18 9.72
C ALA A 194 -10.84 -6.17 10.52
N GLN A 195 -10.07 -7.00 9.83
CA GLN A 195 -9.14 -7.93 10.44
C GLN A 195 -7.79 -7.30 10.78
N CYS A 196 -7.55 -6.06 10.34
CA CYS A 196 -6.29 -5.36 10.50
C CYS A 196 -6.28 -4.40 11.67
N ALA A 197 -5.07 -3.99 12.06
CA ALA A 197 -4.85 -3.06 13.15
C ALA A 197 -5.50 -1.70 12.87
N VAL A 198 -5.55 -0.87 13.91
CA VAL A 198 -5.97 0.53 13.80
C VAL A 198 -5.11 1.25 12.74
N ASP A 199 -5.77 1.94 11.81
CA ASP A 199 -5.15 2.64 10.67
C ASP A 199 -4.45 1.73 9.64
N SER A 200 -4.61 0.42 9.76
CA SER A 200 -4.12 -0.55 8.76
C SER A 200 -5.22 -0.93 7.79
N GLN A 201 -4.84 -1.21 6.56
CA GLN A 201 -5.72 -1.71 5.51
C GLN A 201 -5.34 -3.15 5.15
N CYS A 202 -6.32 -3.92 4.68
CA CYS A 202 -6.04 -5.22 4.11
C CYS A 202 -5.68 -5.06 2.63
N LEU A 203 -4.41 -5.23 2.30
CA LEU A 203 -3.96 -5.35 0.92
C LEU A 203 -4.26 -6.78 0.47
N ASN A 204 -5.29 -6.98 -0.35
CA ASN A 204 -5.69 -8.31 -0.82
C ASN A 204 -5.71 -8.34 -2.35
N GLU A 205 -4.52 -8.47 -2.93
CA GLU A 205 -4.31 -8.62 -4.36
C GLU A 205 -3.61 -9.97 -4.58
N PRO A 206 -4.15 -10.87 -5.42
CA PRO A 206 -3.71 -12.26 -5.47
C PRO A 206 -2.26 -12.47 -5.93
N PHE A 207 -1.63 -11.50 -6.60
CA PHE A 207 -0.25 -11.63 -7.06
C PHE A 207 0.77 -11.13 -6.04
N GLU A 208 0.59 -9.93 -5.47
CA GLU A 208 1.53 -9.31 -4.53
C GLU A 208 1.20 -9.55 -3.05
N TYR A 209 -0.07 -9.81 -2.74
CA TYR A 209 -0.55 -10.02 -1.38
C TYR A 209 -1.49 -11.24 -1.31
N PRO A 210 -1.03 -12.43 -1.71
CA PRO A 210 -1.83 -13.65 -1.60
C PRO A 210 -2.26 -13.90 -0.15
N GLY A 211 -3.53 -14.24 0.04
CA GLY A 211 -4.14 -14.38 1.37
C GLY A 211 -4.30 -13.06 2.15
N GLY A 212 -4.06 -11.94 1.47
CA GLY A 212 -4.05 -10.57 1.97
C GLY A 212 -2.95 -10.27 3.00
N GLN A 213 -2.68 -8.99 3.22
CA GLN A 213 -1.73 -8.50 4.21
C GLN A 213 -2.25 -7.24 4.89
N CYS A 214 -2.31 -7.24 6.22
CA CYS A 214 -2.55 -6.03 6.97
C CYS A 214 -1.36 -5.09 6.84
N SER A 215 -1.62 -3.85 6.46
CA SER A 215 -0.59 -2.90 6.15
C SER A 215 -1.02 -1.51 6.59
N ARG A 216 -0.27 -0.92 7.52
CA ARG A 216 -0.38 0.50 7.84
C ARG A 216 0.39 1.31 6.83
N VAL A 217 -0.22 2.35 6.27
CA VAL A 217 0.46 3.32 5.40
C VAL A 217 0.80 4.57 6.21
N SER A 218 1.83 5.31 5.79
CA SER A 218 2.29 6.56 6.44
C SER A 218 2.99 6.37 7.79
N CYS A 219 3.64 5.21 7.99
CA CYS A 219 4.58 5.03 9.08
C CYS A 219 5.85 5.90 8.90
N THR A 220 6.70 6.04 9.92
CA THR A 220 7.96 6.79 9.80
C THR A 220 9.12 5.83 9.62
N ILE A 221 9.84 5.92 8.48
CA ILE A 221 11.01 5.06 8.19
C ILE A 221 12.03 5.19 9.32
N GLY A 222 12.50 4.06 9.83
CA GLY A 222 13.43 3.99 10.97
C GLY A 222 12.76 4.18 12.35
N ASN A 223 11.43 4.24 12.41
CA ASN A 223 10.67 4.28 13.65
C ASN A 223 9.56 3.22 13.65
N ASP A 224 9.93 2.01 14.07
CA ASP A 224 9.04 0.85 14.10
C ASP A 224 7.89 0.98 15.10
N ALA A 225 7.99 1.91 16.07
CA ALA A 225 6.89 2.22 16.97
C ALA A 225 5.69 2.88 16.26
N THR A 226 5.85 3.29 15.00
CA THR A 226 4.72 3.73 14.17
C THR A 226 3.95 2.60 13.51
N CYS A 227 4.43 1.37 13.61
CA CYS A 227 3.78 0.17 13.12
C CYS A 227 3.08 -0.59 14.26
N ALA A 228 1.99 -1.30 13.94
CA ALA A 228 1.36 -2.24 14.87
C ALA A 228 2.15 -3.55 14.87
N GLY A 229 3.42 -3.49 15.29
CA GLY A 229 4.42 -4.53 15.01
C GLY A 229 5.04 -4.38 13.61
N GLY A 230 6.24 -4.94 13.41
CA GLY A 230 6.93 -4.90 12.11
C GLY A 230 7.90 -3.72 11.94
N HIS A 231 8.24 -3.42 10.69
CA HIS A 231 9.23 -2.42 10.29
C HIS A 231 8.64 -1.46 9.26
N CYS A 232 8.94 -0.17 9.41
CA CYS A 232 8.48 0.83 8.46
C CYS A 232 9.42 0.97 7.26
N VAL A 233 8.93 0.62 6.08
CA VAL A 233 9.66 0.66 4.81
C VAL A 233 9.10 1.73 3.88
N ASN A 234 9.89 2.14 2.89
CA ASN A 234 9.34 2.92 1.79
C ASN A 234 8.44 2.00 0.97
N LEU A 235 7.23 2.45 0.63
CA LEU A 235 6.32 1.67 -0.20
C LEU A 235 6.95 1.42 -1.60
N ALA A 236 7.82 2.31 -2.05
CA ALA A 236 8.62 2.13 -3.27
C ALA A 236 9.63 0.98 -3.18
N ASP A 237 10.06 0.57 -1.97
CA ASP A 237 11.01 -0.54 -1.78
C ASP A 237 10.32 -1.90 -1.84
N ILE A 238 9.01 -1.94 -1.56
CA ILE A 238 8.20 -3.16 -1.55
C ILE A 238 7.15 -3.20 -2.64
N THR A 239 7.16 -2.23 -3.53
CA THR A 239 6.40 -2.20 -4.78
C THR A 239 7.36 -1.81 -5.89
N SER A 240 6.90 -1.70 -7.13
CA SER A 240 7.70 -1.32 -8.30
C SER A 240 8.31 0.08 -8.29
N GLY A 241 8.48 0.72 -7.14
CA GLY A 241 8.84 2.14 -7.03
C GLY A 241 7.76 3.11 -7.48
N PHE A 242 6.61 2.67 -8.02
CA PHE A 242 5.56 3.57 -8.49
C PHE A 242 4.79 4.20 -7.32
N ASN A 243 4.60 3.43 -6.26
CA ASN A 243 3.85 3.91 -5.11
C ASN A 243 4.77 4.73 -4.21
N THR A 244 4.28 5.91 -3.82
CA THR A 244 4.97 6.77 -2.88
C THR A 244 4.39 6.61 -1.49
N GLY A 245 5.19 6.89 -0.46
CA GLY A 245 4.80 6.79 0.93
C GLY A 245 5.55 5.69 1.64
N THR A 246 5.03 5.29 2.79
CA THR A 246 5.67 4.34 3.69
C THR A 246 4.67 3.32 4.14
N THR A 247 5.13 2.14 4.51
CA THR A 247 4.25 1.06 4.94
C THR A 247 4.92 0.16 5.96
N CYS A 248 4.11 -0.47 6.80
CA CYS A 248 4.57 -1.43 7.80
C CYS A 248 4.53 -2.85 7.22
N VAL A 249 5.63 -3.59 7.40
CA VAL A 249 5.82 -4.98 6.98
C VAL A 249 6.43 -5.80 8.11
N ASP A 250 6.25 -7.13 8.10
CA ASP A 250 6.87 -7.99 9.09
C ASP A 250 8.40 -7.96 8.97
N THR A 251 9.10 -7.87 10.10
CA THR A 251 10.54 -8.11 10.16
C THR A 251 10.83 -9.61 10.02
N CYS A 252 12.00 -9.96 9.49
CA CYS A 252 12.40 -11.36 9.41
C CYS A 252 13.91 -11.55 9.51
N THR A 253 14.32 -12.73 9.93
CA THR A 253 15.72 -13.21 9.91
C THR A 253 15.90 -14.33 8.90
N THR A 254 14.86 -15.11 8.64
CA THR A 254 14.84 -16.19 7.65
C THR A 254 13.51 -16.18 6.92
N ASP A 255 13.43 -16.87 5.79
CA ASP A 255 12.15 -17.06 5.10
C ASP A 255 11.12 -17.71 6.03
N GLY A 256 11.53 -18.49 7.03
CA GLY A 256 10.64 -19.20 7.97
C GLY A 256 9.84 -18.27 8.88
N ASP A 257 10.31 -17.04 9.04
CA ASP A 257 9.61 -16.00 9.81
C ASP A 257 8.48 -15.37 8.98
N CYS A 258 8.45 -15.65 7.68
CA CYS A 258 7.46 -15.13 6.74
C CYS A 258 6.36 -16.15 6.45
N ARG A 259 5.25 -15.66 5.86
CA ARG A 259 4.15 -16.49 5.35
C ARG A 259 4.55 -17.29 4.10
N GLN A 260 5.48 -18.24 4.24
CA GLN A 260 5.99 -19.03 3.11
C GLN A 260 4.91 -19.81 2.38
N ALA A 261 3.88 -20.28 3.09
CA ALA A 261 2.74 -20.97 2.49
C ALA A 261 2.01 -20.08 1.49
N ASP A 262 2.02 -18.77 1.72
CA ASP A 262 1.48 -17.75 0.82
C ASP A 262 2.57 -17.21 -0.15
N GLY A 263 3.79 -17.76 -0.15
CA GLY A 263 4.88 -17.34 -1.03
C GLY A 263 5.74 -16.18 -0.53
N PHE A 264 5.52 -15.67 0.69
CA PHE A 264 6.34 -14.59 1.26
C PHE A 264 7.76 -15.07 1.61
N LYS A 265 8.74 -14.18 1.42
CA LYS A 265 10.16 -14.43 1.67
C LYS A 265 10.81 -13.29 2.43
N CYS A 266 11.90 -13.62 3.09
CA CYS A 266 12.67 -12.68 3.88
C CYS A 266 13.73 -12.00 3.04
N VAL A 267 13.43 -10.79 2.57
CA VAL A 267 14.32 -10.02 1.70
C VAL A 267 15.16 -9.03 2.50
N THR A 268 16.29 -8.62 1.92
CA THR A 268 17.12 -7.55 2.47
C THR A 268 16.73 -6.22 1.82
N GLY A 269 16.21 -5.31 2.63
CA GLY A 269 15.92 -3.94 2.24
C GLY A 269 17.18 -3.09 2.03
N PRO A 270 17.04 -1.93 1.38
CA PRO A 270 18.16 -1.01 1.20
C PRO A 270 18.59 -0.35 2.51
N GLY A 271 19.91 -0.23 2.70
CA GLY A 271 20.49 0.58 3.78
C GLY A 271 20.07 0.14 5.19
N ALA A 272 19.46 1.05 5.93
CA ALA A 272 19.07 0.85 7.34
C ALA A 272 17.73 0.12 7.53
N VAL A 273 17.03 -0.21 6.44
CA VAL A 273 15.71 -0.87 6.47
C VAL A 273 15.80 -2.31 7.00
N GLY A 274 16.98 -2.93 6.97
CA GLY A 274 17.14 -4.30 7.47
C GLY A 274 16.38 -5.32 6.61
N ARG A 275 15.87 -6.39 7.23
CA ARG A 275 15.22 -7.50 6.53
C ARG A 275 13.73 -7.56 6.88
N TYR A 276 12.91 -7.83 5.88
CA TYR A 276 11.46 -7.86 6.03
C TYR A 276 10.80 -8.90 5.10
N CYS A 277 9.59 -9.32 5.45
CA CYS A 277 8.79 -10.23 4.65
C CYS A 277 8.07 -9.49 3.52
N ARG A 278 8.26 -9.96 2.29
CA ARG A 278 7.43 -9.58 1.15
C ARG A 278 7.16 -10.78 0.25
N HIS A 279 6.06 -10.74 -0.48
CA HIS A 279 5.87 -11.63 -1.61
C HIS A 279 6.79 -11.19 -2.77
N PRO A 280 7.34 -12.12 -3.56
CA PRO A 280 8.05 -11.76 -4.78
C PRO A 280 7.19 -10.95 -5.75
N GLN A 281 7.83 -10.10 -6.54
CA GLN A 281 7.18 -9.14 -7.43
C GLN A 281 7.63 -9.32 -8.88
N ALA A 282 6.87 -8.73 -9.81
CA ALA A 282 7.28 -8.68 -11.21
C ALA A 282 8.64 -7.97 -11.31
N GLY A 283 9.58 -8.58 -12.03
CA GLY A 283 10.94 -8.05 -12.14
C GLY A 283 11.89 -8.44 -11.02
N ASP A 284 11.48 -9.19 -9.99
CA ASP A 284 12.43 -9.74 -9.01
C ASP A 284 13.40 -10.73 -9.67
N PRO A 285 14.69 -10.77 -9.27
CA PRO A 285 15.63 -11.76 -9.80
C PRO A 285 15.24 -13.17 -9.38
N CYS A 286 15.44 -14.13 -10.28
CA CYS A 286 15.10 -15.53 -10.05
C CYS A 286 15.98 -16.44 -10.88
N VAL A 287 16.09 -17.69 -10.46
CA VAL A 287 16.74 -18.78 -11.21
C VAL A 287 15.69 -19.83 -11.62
N ILE A 288 14.68 -20.05 -10.78
CA ILE A 288 13.60 -21.02 -10.99
C ILE A 288 12.25 -20.45 -10.59
N ASP A 289 11.15 -21.05 -11.05
CA ASP A 289 9.79 -20.54 -10.83
C ASP A 289 9.42 -20.37 -9.34
N THR A 290 9.90 -21.28 -8.48
CA THR A 290 9.66 -21.20 -7.02
C THR A 290 10.38 -20.02 -6.35
N ASP A 291 11.31 -19.37 -7.05
CA ASP A 291 11.90 -18.13 -6.56
C ASP A 291 10.86 -16.99 -6.52
N CYS A 292 9.84 -17.09 -7.38
CA CYS A 292 8.81 -16.07 -7.61
C CYS A 292 7.52 -16.26 -6.82
N GLY A 293 7.47 -17.21 -5.88
CA GLY A 293 6.27 -17.52 -5.11
C GLY A 293 5.56 -18.77 -5.65
N ASP A 294 4.24 -18.73 -5.80
CA ASP A 294 3.45 -19.83 -6.35
C ASP A 294 3.83 -20.11 -7.82
N PRO A 295 4.46 -21.25 -8.15
CA PRO A 295 4.89 -21.56 -9.51
C PRO A 295 3.72 -21.81 -10.48
N VAL A 296 2.47 -21.90 -10.01
CA VAL A 296 1.27 -21.95 -10.85
C VAL A 296 0.90 -20.55 -11.38
N LEU A 297 1.10 -19.51 -10.58
CA LEU A 297 0.79 -18.13 -10.95
C LEU A 297 2.00 -17.39 -11.51
N TRP A 298 3.19 -17.69 -11.01
CA TRP A 298 4.43 -17.01 -11.34
C TRP A 298 5.39 -17.91 -12.12
N ALA A 299 6.24 -17.29 -12.91
CA ALA A 299 7.33 -17.92 -13.62
C ALA A 299 8.60 -17.08 -13.54
N CYS A 300 9.73 -17.78 -13.53
CA CYS A 300 11.02 -17.17 -13.76
C CYS A 300 11.32 -17.15 -15.26
N THR A 301 11.30 -15.96 -15.86
CA THR A 301 11.64 -15.80 -17.28
C THR A 301 13.13 -15.54 -17.47
N GLY A 302 13.77 -16.33 -18.33
CA GLY A 302 15.14 -16.08 -18.81
C GLY A 302 15.22 -14.98 -19.88
N ALA A 303 14.10 -14.30 -20.20
CA ALA A 303 14.07 -13.23 -21.17
C ALA A 303 14.83 -11.97 -20.71
N LEU A 304 15.03 -11.81 -19.39
CA LEU A 304 15.80 -10.72 -18.80
C LEU A 304 17.14 -11.24 -18.25
N PRO A 305 18.23 -10.45 -18.35
CA PRO A 305 19.51 -10.83 -17.75
C PRO A 305 19.36 -11.19 -16.26
N GLY A 306 19.87 -12.35 -15.87
CA GLY A 306 19.80 -12.85 -14.49
C GLY A 306 18.43 -13.43 -14.08
N GLY A 307 17.50 -13.60 -15.02
CA GLY A 307 16.15 -14.07 -14.75
C GLY A 307 15.25 -12.98 -14.16
N ALA A 308 13.95 -13.09 -14.36
CA ALA A 308 12.98 -12.22 -13.73
C ALA A 308 11.65 -12.90 -13.44
N CYS A 309 11.08 -12.60 -12.28
CA CYS A 309 9.74 -13.03 -11.94
C CYS A 309 8.71 -12.29 -12.81
N THR A 310 7.76 -13.04 -13.36
CA THR A 310 6.62 -12.53 -14.12
C THR A 310 5.42 -13.41 -13.86
N VAL A 311 4.23 -12.84 -13.93
CA VAL A 311 2.99 -13.63 -13.91
C VAL A 311 2.91 -14.48 -15.18
N ARG A 312 2.47 -15.73 -15.04
CA ARG A 312 2.27 -16.68 -16.16
C ARG A 312 1.08 -16.35 -17.02
N GLN A 313 0.05 -15.76 -16.42
CA GLN A 313 -1.12 -15.31 -17.15
C GLN A 313 -0.67 -14.27 -18.17
N PRO A 314 -0.91 -14.50 -19.48
CA PRO A 314 -0.53 -13.53 -20.49
C PRO A 314 -1.32 -12.25 -20.26
N CYS A 315 -0.60 -11.14 -20.14
CA CYS A 315 -1.23 -9.83 -20.13
C CYS A 315 -1.66 -9.48 -21.58
N PRO A 316 -2.90 -9.02 -21.80
CA PRO A 316 -3.49 -9.01 -23.14
C PRO A 316 -3.00 -7.86 -24.01
N THR A 317 -2.52 -6.76 -23.41
CA THR A 317 -2.17 -5.55 -24.16
C THR A 317 -0.98 -4.85 -23.51
N PRO A 318 0.15 -4.71 -24.21
CA PRO A 318 1.30 -3.95 -23.71
C PRO A 318 0.90 -2.55 -23.22
N GLY A 319 1.55 -2.07 -22.17
CA GLY A 319 1.23 -0.82 -21.50
C GLY A 319 0.03 -0.87 -20.55
N ASN A 320 -0.79 -1.92 -20.57
CA ASN A 320 -1.87 -2.10 -19.61
C ASN A 320 -1.39 -2.89 -18.37
N SER A 321 -2.09 -2.75 -17.24
CA SER A 321 -1.87 -3.56 -16.03
C SER A 321 -2.79 -4.79 -15.96
N GLN A 322 -3.59 -5.06 -16.99
CA GLN A 322 -4.56 -6.15 -16.93
C GLN A 322 -3.83 -7.50 -16.97
N GLY A 323 -4.09 -8.36 -15.98
CA GLY A 323 -3.39 -9.64 -15.84
C GLY A 323 -1.99 -9.51 -15.24
N CYS A 324 -1.61 -8.31 -14.81
CA CYS A 324 -0.40 -8.05 -14.06
C CYS A 324 -0.76 -7.50 -12.66
N PRO A 325 0.13 -7.63 -11.65
CA PRO A 325 -0.03 -6.99 -10.36
C PRO A 325 -0.39 -5.50 -10.49
N ALA A 326 -1.53 -5.12 -9.89
CA ALA A 326 -2.18 -3.85 -10.15
C ALA A 326 -1.36 -2.62 -9.74
N PHE A 327 -0.53 -2.75 -8.70
CA PHE A 327 0.18 -1.63 -8.08
C PHE A 327 1.61 -1.46 -8.58
N GLY A 328 2.19 -2.50 -9.18
CA GLY A 328 3.60 -2.53 -9.50
C GLY A 328 3.96 -2.74 -10.97
N SER A 329 3.05 -3.26 -11.79
CA SER A 329 3.50 -3.83 -13.05
C SER A 329 2.67 -3.43 -14.24
N ALA A 330 3.24 -3.67 -15.41
CA ALA A 330 2.59 -3.41 -16.68
C ALA A 330 3.06 -4.43 -17.72
N CYS A 331 2.20 -4.61 -18.70
CA CYS A 331 2.39 -5.57 -19.76
C CYS A 331 3.45 -5.09 -20.75
N TRP A 332 4.38 -5.97 -21.12
CA TRP A 332 5.44 -5.72 -22.10
C TRP A 332 5.44 -6.82 -23.16
N ASP A 333 5.57 -6.45 -24.44
CA ASP A 333 5.56 -7.37 -25.60
C ASP A 333 6.91 -8.01 -25.92
N GLY A 334 7.96 -7.71 -25.15
CA GLY A 334 9.30 -8.24 -25.41
C GLY A 334 10.12 -7.40 -26.40
N ALA A 335 11.40 -7.74 -26.57
CA ALA A 335 12.28 -7.07 -27.56
C ALA A 335 11.99 -7.49 -29.03
N THR A 336 11.28 -8.60 -29.19
CA THR A 336 10.73 -9.13 -30.45
C THR A 336 9.28 -9.47 -30.16
N PRO A 337 8.33 -9.34 -31.11
CA PRO A 337 6.92 -9.67 -30.88
C PRO A 337 6.82 -11.07 -30.27
N ALA A 338 6.74 -11.14 -28.95
CA ALA A 338 6.77 -12.40 -28.25
C ALA A 338 5.43 -13.07 -28.49
N ALA A 339 5.42 -14.41 -28.58
CA ALA A 339 4.16 -15.15 -28.61
C ALA A 339 3.32 -14.92 -27.34
N THR A 340 3.93 -14.37 -26.28
CA THR A 340 3.32 -14.06 -24.99
C THR A 340 3.90 -12.77 -24.43
N ASN A 341 3.05 -11.79 -24.13
CA ASN A 341 3.45 -10.61 -23.35
C ASN A 341 3.75 -11.00 -21.90
N LEU A 342 4.63 -10.25 -21.25
CA LEU A 342 5.12 -10.49 -19.88
C LEU A 342 4.77 -9.30 -18.98
N CYS A 343 4.56 -9.57 -17.70
CA CYS A 343 4.43 -8.49 -16.72
C CYS A 343 5.84 -8.06 -16.31
N VAL A 344 6.16 -6.79 -16.57
CA VAL A 344 7.39 -6.16 -16.12
C VAL A 344 7.09 -5.11 -15.08
N ASP A 345 8.07 -4.87 -14.24
CA ASP A 345 8.01 -3.84 -13.21
C ASP A 345 7.85 -2.45 -13.85
N ARG A 346 6.95 -1.62 -13.33
CA ARG A 346 6.86 -0.22 -13.76
C ARG A 346 8.09 0.51 -13.24
N CYS A 347 8.69 1.39 -14.02
CA CYS A 347 9.72 2.25 -13.44
C CYS A 347 9.04 3.45 -12.78
N GLY A 348 9.19 3.56 -11.45
CA GLY A 348 8.65 4.66 -10.64
C GLY A 348 9.75 5.46 -9.97
N GLY A 349 9.90 6.69 -10.43
CA GLY A 349 10.67 7.79 -9.85
C GLY A 349 10.14 9.07 -10.49
N PRO A 350 10.40 10.27 -9.94
CA PRO A 350 9.99 11.51 -10.60
C PRO A 350 10.41 11.46 -12.07
N ILE A 351 9.42 11.70 -12.95
CA ILE A 351 9.52 11.68 -14.42
C ILE A 351 10.90 12.23 -14.82
N ASP A 352 11.68 11.45 -15.56
CA ASP A 352 13.06 11.71 -16.00
C ASP A 352 14.23 11.26 -15.08
N THR A 353 13.98 10.42 -14.07
CA THR A 353 15.07 9.71 -13.37
C THR A 353 15.16 8.25 -13.81
N GLN A 354 16.28 7.85 -14.41
CA GLN A 354 16.65 6.45 -14.71
C GLN A 354 16.82 5.58 -13.44
N GLY A 355 16.22 5.95 -12.30
CA GLY A 355 16.60 5.47 -10.97
C GLY A 355 15.76 4.34 -10.37
N GLY A 356 14.65 3.93 -10.99
CA GLY A 356 13.75 2.92 -10.39
C GLY A 356 14.00 1.47 -10.83
N CYS A 357 14.67 1.27 -11.96
CA CYS A 357 14.79 -0.07 -12.54
C CYS A 357 16.06 -0.76 -11.99
N ARG A 358 15.97 -2.06 -11.69
CA ARG A 358 17.10 -2.85 -11.16
C ARG A 358 18.35 -2.76 -12.05
N THR A 359 19.52 -3.01 -11.46
CA THR A 359 20.80 -3.01 -12.18
C THR A 359 20.73 -3.94 -13.41
N GLY A 360 21.07 -3.41 -14.58
CA GLY A 360 21.02 -4.14 -15.85
C GLY A 360 19.70 -4.02 -16.62
N LEU A 361 18.69 -3.34 -16.07
CA LEU A 361 17.50 -2.89 -16.79
C LEU A 361 17.51 -1.37 -16.95
N VAL A 362 16.77 -0.89 -17.95
CA VAL A 362 16.58 0.52 -18.25
C VAL A 362 15.09 0.84 -18.29
N CYS A 363 14.78 2.07 -17.86
CA CYS A 363 13.44 2.64 -17.94
C CYS A 363 13.11 2.96 -19.39
N ARG A 364 12.11 2.29 -19.97
CA ARG A 364 11.64 2.57 -21.34
C ARG A 364 10.14 2.56 -21.45
N ASP A 365 9.65 3.24 -22.49
CA ASP A 365 8.26 3.14 -22.90
C ASP A 365 7.96 1.71 -23.39
N ILE A 366 7.03 1.03 -22.71
CA ILE A 366 6.64 -0.35 -23.02
C ILE A 366 5.36 -0.42 -23.87
N ASP A 367 4.77 0.72 -24.25
CA ASP A 367 3.73 0.77 -25.29
C ASP A 367 3.90 1.97 -26.24
N PRO A 368 4.95 1.97 -27.09
CA PRO A 368 5.23 3.07 -28.00
C PRO A 368 4.13 3.30 -29.06
N ARG A 369 3.13 2.42 -29.15
CA ARG A 369 2.04 2.49 -30.14
C ARG A 369 0.98 3.53 -29.80
N MET A 370 0.85 3.91 -28.52
CA MET A 370 -0.12 4.91 -28.06
C MET A 370 0.26 6.36 -28.44
N GLY A 371 1.48 6.56 -28.95
CA GLY A 371 2.00 7.87 -29.34
C GLY A 371 2.40 8.74 -28.14
N ALA A 372 3.00 9.91 -28.42
CA ALA A 372 3.69 10.75 -27.43
C ALA A 372 2.83 11.34 -26.31
N THR A 373 1.51 11.11 -26.31
CA THR A 373 0.58 11.65 -25.30
C THR A 373 0.41 10.75 -24.08
N GLN A 374 0.81 9.47 -24.15
CA GLN A 374 0.80 8.53 -23.04
C GLN A 374 2.06 7.67 -23.09
N VAL A 375 2.94 7.85 -22.10
CA VAL A 375 4.16 7.04 -21.95
C VAL A 375 3.95 6.14 -20.75
N THR A 376 3.99 4.82 -20.96
CA THR A 376 3.99 3.84 -19.87
C THR A 376 5.41 3.32 -19.71
N LEU A 377 6.05 3.61 -18.58
CA LEU A 377 7.45 3.24 -18.36
C LEU A 377 7.57 1.91 -17.63
N GLY A 378 8.35 0.98 -18.18
CA GLY A 378 8.67 -0.31 -17.56
C GLY A 378 10.17 -0.60 -17.54
N CYS A 379 10.57 -1.48 -16.62
CA CYS A 379 11.93 -1.99 -16.46
C CYS A 379 12.19 -3.07 -17.51
N VAL A 380 12.98 -2.76 -18.54
CA VAL A 380 13.29 -3.68 -19.65
C VAL A 380 14.79 -3.65 -20.00
N PRO A 381 15.34 -4.60 -20.77
CA PRO A 381 16.77 -4.63 -21.14
C PRO A 381 17.25 -3.45 -22.00
#